data_AF-A0A2G8L2R7-F1
#
_entry.id   AF-A0A2G8L2R7-F1
#
_cell.length_a   1.000
_cell.length_b   1.000
_cell.length_c   1.000
_cell.angle_alpha   90.00
_cell.angle_beta   90.00
_cell.angle_gamma   90.00
#
_symmetry.space_group_name_H-M   'P 1'
#
loop_
_entity.id
_entity.type
_entity.pdbx_description
1 polymer ?
#
loop_
_entity_poly.entity_id
_entity_poly.type
_entity_poly.pdbx_seq_one_letter_code
_entity_poly.pdbx_strand_id
1 'polypeptide(L)'
;MESALFSESNWCNLFSQSDLRLNEYLEDLVEYWYASHGYSSNYQPSCVLLKNISSYLQTAVEQKSKTKKGMFKFAHSDTVHGLLSLMDLYRPEVAPLANNYPIDVVWDYSAAIITPFASNIGFTLFQCPVTSRLMKVTTKYLLLIANNPSEYRNLSDLFLPVLKDDVIH
;
A
#
# COMPACT_ATOMS: atom_id res chain seq x y z
N MET A 1 -14.76 6.83 16.12
CA MET A 1 -13.82 7.49 17.05
C MET A 1 -14.16 7.18 18.51
N GLU A 2 -15.41 7.31 18.97
CA GLU A 2 -15.80 6.93 20.34
C GLU A 2 -15.44 5.48 20.68
N SER A 3 -15.76 4.52 19.81
CA SER A 3 -15.41 3.11 20.02
C SER A 3 -13.91 2.86 20.11
N ALA A 4 -13.07 3.71 19.51
CA ALA A 4 -11.61 3.60 19.63
C ALA A 4 -11.08 4.09 20.98
N LEU A 5 -11.81 4.99 21.65
CA LEU A 5 -11.45 5.54 22.96
C LEU A 5 -12.02 4.73 24.12
N PHE A 6 -13.24 4.22 23.97
CA PHE A 6 -13.99 3.58 25.06
C PHE A 6 -14.31 2.11 24.81
N SER A 7 -13.82 1.52 23.72
CA SER A 7 -14.09 0.15 23.28
C SER A 7 -15.56 -0.17 22.95
N GLU A 8 -16.48 0.73 23.27
CA GLU A 8 -17.92 0.65 22.97
C GLU A 8 -18.45 2.02 22.55
N SER A 9 -19.56 2.04 21.82
CA SER A 9 -20.24 3.27 21.42
C SER A 9 -21.74 3.01 21.28
N ASN A 10 -22.53 3.82 21.98
CA ASN A 10 -23.99 3.76 21.85
C ASN A 10 -24.47 4.20 20.47
N TRP A 11 -23.67 4.97 19.74
CA TRP A 11 -23.97 5.33 18.35
C TRP A 11 -24.02 4.11 17.44
N CYS A 12 -23.22 3.06 17.71
CA CYS A 12 -23.26 1.81 16.93
C CYS A 12 -24.63 1.12 17.00
N ASN A 13 -25.40 1.30 18.07
CA ASN A 13 -26.73 0.69 18.22
C ASN A 13 -27.83 1.42 17.44
N LEU A 14 -27.57 2.63 16.94
CA LEU A 14 -28.55 3.42 16.19
C LEU A 14 -28.62 3.01 14.72
N PHE A 15 -27.60 2.32 14.21
CA PHE A 15 -27.46 1.97 12.81
C PHE A 15 -27.57 0.46 12.61
N SER A 16 -28.28 0.06 11.57
CA SER A 16 -28.30 -1.33 11.13
C SER A 16 -26.97 -1.69 10.46
N GLN A 17 -26.70 -2.99 10.29
CA GLN A 17 -25.52 -3.43 9.54
C GLN A 17 -25.53 -2.93 8.09
N SER A 18 -26.70 -2.79 7.46
CA SER A 18 -26.83 -2.22 6.12
C SER A 18 -26.46 -0.73 6.08
N ASP A 19 -26.84 0.04 7.10
CA ASP A 19 -26.45 1.46 7.19
C ASP A 19 -24.94 1.61 7.32
N LEU A 20 -24.31 0.74 8.13
CA LEU A 20 -22.85 0.74 8.31
C LEU A 20 -22.11 0.33 7.04
N ARG A 21 -22.60 -0.65 6.27
CA ARG A 21 -22.02 -1.02 4.97
C ARG A 21 -22.15 0.10 3.94
N LEU A 22 -23.28 0.80 3.91
CA LEU A 22 -23.45 1.97 3.05
C LEU A 22 -22.46 3.08 3.44
N ASN A 23 -22.24 3.29 4.74
CA ASN A 23 -21.26 4.25 5.21
C ASN A 23 -19.82 3.84 4.87
N GLU A 24 -19.48 2.55 5.00
CA GLU A 24 -18.17 2.04 4.56
C GLU A 24 -17.95 2.31 3.07
N TYR A 25 -18.94 2.02 2.23
CA TYR A 25 -18.85 2.29 0.81
C TYR A 25 -18.75 3.78 0.47
N LEU A 26 -19.39 4.66 1.25
CA LEU A 26 -19.24 6.10 1.12
C LEU A 26 -17.79 6.54 1.38
N GLU A 27 -17.17 6.02 2.43
CA GLU A 27 -15.75 6.29 2.72
C GLU A 27 -14.85 5.72 1.63
N ASP A 28 -15.16 4.54 1.11
CA ASP A 28 -14.40 3.93 0.01
C ASP A 28 -14.44 4.78 -1.27
N LEU A 29 -15.59 5.39 -1.60
CA LEU A 29 -15.69 6.34 -2.70
C LEU A 29 -14.78 7.54 -2.48
N VAL A 30 -14.78 8.11 -1.27
CA VAL A 30 -13.96 9.28 -0.95
C VAL A 30 -12.48 8.93 -1.11
N GLU A 31 -12.01 7.88 -0.44
CA GLU A 31 -10.60 7.48 -0.47
C GLU A 31 -10.15 7.04 -1.88
N TYR A 32 -10.99 6.32 -2.61
CA TYR A 32 -10.67 5.89 -3.98
C TYR A 32 -10.45 7.08 -4.91
N TRP A 33 -11.39 8.03 -4.93
CA TRP A 33 -11.39 9.15 -5.87
C TRP A 33 -10.48 10.30 -5.45
N TYR A 34 -10.24 10.49 -4.15
CA TYR A 34 -9.45 11.59 -3.63
C TYR A 34 -7.97 11.23 -3.39
N ALA A 35 -7.68 10.01 -2.95
CA ALA A 35 -6.34 9.64 -2.50
C ALA A 35 -5.71 8.44 -3.24
N SER A 36 -6.51 7.65 -3.96
CA SER A 36 -6.07 6.42 -4.60
C SER A 36 -6.21 6.46 -6.14
N HIS A 37 -6.64 5.35 -6.75
CA HIS A 37 -6.63 5.09 -8.19
C HIS A 37 -7.60 5.93 -9.02
N GLY A 38 -8.46 6.75 -8.41
CA GLY A 38 -9.42 7.59 -9.13
C GLY A 38 -8.76 8.53 -10.13
N TYR A 39 -7.64 9.16 -9.76
CA TYR A 39 -6.87 10.03 -10.64
C TYR A 39 -5.37 9.86 -10.41
N SER A 40 -4.58 9.91 -11.49
CA SER A 40 -3.12 9.81 -11.40
C SER A 40 -2.51 10.90 -10.54
N SER A 41 -3.07 12.11 -10.56
CA SER A 41 -2.64 13.24 -9.71
C SER A 41 -2.64 12.92 -8.22
N ASN A 42 -3.46 11.97 -7.76
CA ASN A 42 -3.59 11.63 -6.35
C ASN A 42 -2.34 10.90 -5.85
N TYR A 43 -1.76 10.02 -6.67
CA TYR A 43 -0.65 9.16 -6.26
C TYR A 43 0.72 9.55 -6.85
N GLN A 44 0.76 10.34 -7.92
CA GLN A 44 2.01 10.86 -8.51
C GLN A 44 2.96 11.53 -7.50
N PRO A 45 2.49 12.34 -6.52
CA PRO A 45 3.37 12.89 -5.49
C PRO A 45 4.13 11.84 -4.67
N SER A 46 3.60 10.61 -4.59
CA SER A 46 4.23 9.49 -3.88
C SER A 46 5.50 8.97 -4.56
N CYS A 47 5.80 9.40 -5.80
CA CYS A 47 7.04 9.08 -6.50
C CYS A 47 8.28 9.46 -5.69
N VAL A 48 8.24 10.59 -4.99
CA VAL A 48 9.34 11.05 -4.12
C VAL A 48 9.54 10.09 -2.95
N LEU A 49 8.45 9.60 -2.34
CA LEU A 49 8.50 8.63 -1.25
C LEU A 49 9.04 7.28 -1.74
N LEU A 50 8.52 6.77 -2.87
CA LEU A 50 8.96 5.52 -3.46
C LEU A 50 10.44 5.57 -3.85
N LYS A 51 10.91 6.67 -4.45
CA LYS A 51 12.33 6.89 -4.76
C LYS A 51 13.20 6.83 -3.50
N ASN A 52 12.79 7.49 -2.42
CA ASN A 52 13.52 7.47 -1.16
C ASN A 52 13.61 6.07 -0.55
N ILE A 53 12.51 5.30 -0.57
CA ILE A 53 12.48 3.90 -0.10
C ILE A 53 13.46 3.07 -0.93
N SER A 54 13.36 3.19 -2.25
CA SER A 54 14.21 2.45 -3.19
C SER A 54 15.69 2.76 -3.02
N SER A 55 16.08 4.04 -2.92
CA SER A 55 17.47 4.44 -2.68
C SER A 55 18.01 3.93 -1.34
N TYR A 56 17.17 3.92 -0.30
CA TYR A 56 17.54 3.36 1.00
C TYR A 56 17.79 1.85 0.92
N LEU A 57 16.92 1.10 0.25
CA LEU A 57 17.08 -0.35 0.04
C LEU A 57 18.31 -0.67 -0.80
N GLN A 58 18.59 0.09 -1.87
CA GLN A 58 19.81 -0.06 -2.67
C GLN A 58 21.07 0.18 -1.84
N THR A 59 21.09 1.25 -1.06
CA THR A 59 22.22 1.55 -0.17
C THR A 59 22.42 0.43 0.86
N ALA A 60 21.34 -0.18 1.35
CA ALA A 60 21.41 -1.34 2.26
C ALA A 60 22.01 -2.59 1.59
N VAL A 61 21.73 -2.80 0.30
CA VAL A 61 22.32 -3.88 -0.51
C VAL A 61 23.83 -3.67 -0.72
N GLU A 62 24.24 -2.44 -1.05
CA GLU A 62 25.62 -2.08 -1.39
C GLU A 62 26.52 -1.97 -0.15
N GLN A 63 26.01 -1.36 0.93
CA GLN A 63 26.79 -0.96 2.10
C GLN A 63 26.38 -1.75 3.36
N LYS A 64 26.19 -3.07 3.21
CA LYS A 64 25.62 -4.01 4.21
C LYS A 64 25.98 -3.80 5.69
N SER A 65 27.17 -3.30 6.00
CA SER A 65 27.63 -3.06 7.39
C SER A 65 27.47 -1.63 7.90
N LYS A 66 27.23 -0.64 7.04
CA LYS A 66 27.19 0.79 7.37
C LYS A 66 25.78 1.38 7.36
N THR A 67 24.82 0.71 6.74
CA THR A 67 23.45 1.21 6.63
C THR A 67 22.66 0.92 7.91
N LYS A 68 21.83 1.88 8.36
CA LYS A 68 20.88 1.65 9.46
C LYS A 68 20.00 0.44 9.12
N LYS A 69 19.71 -0.43 10.10
CA LYS A 69 18.94 -1.67 9.90
C LYS A 69 17.43 -1.47 9.72
N GLY A 70 16.92 -0.27 9.95
CA GLY A 70 15.51 0.06 9.76
C GLY A 70 15.27 1.56 9.64
N MET A 71 14.22 1.91 8.91
CA MET A 71 13.70 3.27 8.75
C MET A 71 12.20 3.23 8.96
N PHE A 72 11.71 4.03 9.92
CA PHE A 72 10.29 4.15 10.23
C PHE A 72 9.81 5.55 9.83
N LYS A 73 8.66 5.61 9.15
CA LYS A 73 8.00 6.85 8.74
C LYS A 73 6.56 6.78 9.20
N PHE A 74 6.06 7.91 9.70
CA PHE A 74 4.67 8.08 10.12
C PHE A 74 4.04 9.13 9.21
N ALA A 75 2.84 8.84 8.73
CA ALA A 75 2.14 9.67 7.76
C ALA A 75 0.62 9.51 7.92
N HIS A 76 -0.14 10.15 7.03
CA HIS A 76 -1.60 10.05 6.95
C HIS A 76 -2.03 8.91 6.02
N SER A 77 -3.31 8.54 6.08
CA SER A 77 -3.95 7.55 5.19
C SER A 77 -3.66 7.85 3.72
N ASP A 78 -3.80 9.11 3.32
CA ASP A 78 -3.59 9.57 1.94
C ASP A 78 -2.19 9.24 1.41
N THR A 79 -1.17 9.32 2.29
CA THR A 79 0.21 8.96 1.92
C THR A 79 0.34 7.46 1.65
N VAL A 80 -0.35 6.64 2.44
CA VAL A 80 -0.37 5.19 2.26
C VAL A 80 -1.16 4.83 1.00
N HIS A 81 -2.34 5.41 0.80
CA HIS A 81 -3.14 5.24 -0.43
C HIS A 81 -2.36 5.63 -1.67
N GLY A 82 -1.74 6.82 -1.67
CA GLY A 82 -0.94 7.29 -2.78
C GLY A 82 0.22 6.34 -3.09
N LEU A 83 0.97 5.89 -2.09
CA LEU A 83 2.08 4.96 -2.32
C LEU A 83 1.62 3.60 -2.84
N LEU A 84 0.56 3.03 -2.26
CA LEU A 84 0.00 1.75 -2.71
C LEU A 84 -0.56 1.84 -4.14
N SER A 85 -1.19 2.96 -4.48
CA SER A 85 -1.77 3.19 -5.81
C SER A 85 -0.69 3.40 -6.87
N LEU A 86 0.38 4.13 -6.54
CA LEU A 86 1.56 4.26 -7.41
C LEU A 86 2.21 2.90 -7.71
N MET A 87 2.15 1.97 -6.75
CA MET A 87 2.62 0.59 -6.91
C MET A 87 1.61 -0.34 -7.58
N ASP A 88 0.49 0.21 -8.06
CA ASP A 88 -0.63 -0.49 -8.69
C ASP A 88 -1.26 -1.60 -7.82
N LEU A 89 -1.22 -1.43 -6.49
CA LEU A 89 -1.82 -2.35 -5.53
C LEU A 89 -3.26 -1.96 -5.21
N TYR A 90 -4.10 -2.94 -4.85
CA TYR A 90 -5.50 -2.74 -4.49
C TYR A 90 -6.35 -2.06 -5.56
N ARG A 91 -5.97 -2.20 -6.84
CA ARG A 91 -6.78 -1.71 -7.95
C ARG A 91 -7.96 -2.67 -8.17
N PRO A 92 -9.21 -2.24 -7.98
CA PRO A 92 -10.37 -3.08 -8.23
C PRO A 92 -10.57 -3.28 -9.73
N GLU A 93 -11.23 -4.38 -10.13
CA GLU A 93 -11.59 -4.61 -11.55
C GLU A 93 -12.61 -3.56 -12.02
N VAL A 94 -13.56 -3.20 -11.15
CA VAL A 94 -14.56 -2.18 -11.37
C VAL A 94 -14.34 -1.04 -10.37
N ALA A 95 -14.15 0.17 -10.87
CA ALA A 95 -14.02 1.35 -10.01
C ALA A 95 -15.30 1.58 -9.18
N PRO A 96 -15.20 1.94 -7.89
CA PRO A 96 -16.35 2.29 -7.09
C PRO A 96 -16.97 3.60 -7.59
N LEU A 97 -18.28 3.63 -7.77
CA LEU A 97 -19.06 4.74 -8.28
C LEU A 97 -20.32 4.92 -7.41
N ALA A 98 -20.83 6.15 -7.33
CA ALA A 98 -22.04 6.43 -6.55
C ALA A 98 -23.28 5.58 -6.94
N ASN A 99 -23.29 4.98 -8.13
CA ASN A 99 -24.39 4.17 -8.65
C ASN A 99 -24.12 2.66 -8.72
N ASN A 100 -22.96 2.16 -8.27
CA ASN A 100 -22.62 0.73 -8.31
C ASN A 100 -22.35 0.13 -6.92
N TYR A 101 -23.03 0.64 -5.89
CA TYR A 101 -23.03 0.03 -4.57
C TYR A 101 -23.47 -1.44 -4.65
N PRO A 102 -22.64 -2.39 -4.19
CA PRO A 102 -22.98 -3.81 -4.22
C PRO A 102 -23.96 -4.15 -3.10
N ILE A 103 -25.18 -4.55 -3.47
CA ILE A 103 -26.23 -4.87 -2.49
C ILE A 103 -25.94 -6.21 -1.78
N ASP A 104 -25.24 -7.16 -2.44
CA ASP A 104 -25.08 -8.54 -1.95
C ASP A 104 -23.65 -9.12 -2.01
N VAL A 105 -22.65 -8.32 -2.38
CA VAL A 105 -21.26 -8.80 -2.53
C VAL A 105 -20.27 -7.89 -1.79
N VAL A 106 -19.17 -8.50 -1.33
CA VAL A 106 -17.99 -7.75 -0.91
C VAL A 106 -17.37 -7.13 -2.16
N TRP A 107 -17.08 -5.83 -2.12
CA TRP A 107 -16.38 -5.16 -3.21
C TRP A 107 -14.87 -5.19 -2.99
N ASP A 108 -14.13 -5.04 -4.08
CA ASP A 108 -12.68 -5.28 -4.12
C ASP A 108 -11.84 -4.16 -3.49
N TYR A 109 -12.43 -3.00 -3.23
CA TYR A 109 -11.74 -1.83 -2.68
C TYR A 109 -12.36 -1.39 -1.36
N SER A 110 -11.72 -1.68 -0.23
CA SER A 110 -12.16 -1.22 1.10
C SER A 110 -11.03 -0.47 1.79
N ALA A 111 -11.21 0.83 2.01
CA ALA A 111 -10.31 1.68 2.78
C ALA A 111 -10.20 1.20 4.23
N ALA A 112 -11.25 0.62 4.80
CA ALA A 112 -11.21 0.00 6.12
C ALA A 112 -10.20 -1.16 6.21
N ILE A 113 -9.90 -1.83 5.09
CA ILE A 113 -8.86 -2.88 4.98
C ILE A 113 -7.51 -2.26 4.60
N ILE A 114 -7.50 -1.31 3.66
CA ILE A 114 -6.26 -0.78 3.08
C ILE A 114 -5.54 0.17 4.06
N THR A 115 -6.27 1.10 4.67
CA THR A 115 -5.75 2.14 5.58
C THR A 115 -6.56 2.28 6.88
N PRO A 116 -6.79 1.20 7.65
CA PRO A 116 -7.37 1.33 8.98
C PRO A 116 -6.52 2.25 9.87
N PHE A 117 -7.07 2.65 11.02
CA PHE A 117 -6.28 3.39 12.02
C PHE A 117 -4.99 2.64 12.37
N ALA A 118 -3.88 3.38 12.37
CA ALA A 118 -2.53 2.84 12.56
C ALA A 118 -2.13 1.76 11.53
N SER A 119 -2.66 1.85 10.30
CA SER A 119 -2.20 1.05 9.17
C SER A 119 -0.69 1.17 8.98
N ASN A 120 -0.06 0.06 8.61
CA ASN A 120 1.37 -0.02 8.44
C ASN A 120 1.69 -0.77 7.14
N ILE A 121 2.72 -0.28 6.46
CA ILE A 121 3.31 -0.93 5.30
C ILE A 121 4.80 -1.10 5.57
N GLY A 122 5.27 -2.33 5.42
CA GLY A 122 6.67 -2.69 5.64
C GLY A 122 7.33 -3.10 4.34
N PHE A 123 8.55 -2.62 4.11
CA PHE A 123 9.41 -3.05 3.01
C PHE A 123 10.60 -3.80 3.61
N THR A 124 10.60 -5.13 3.50
CA THR A 124 11.65 -5.95 4.11
C THR A 124 12.58 -6.51 3.05
N LEU A 125 13.89 -6.32 3.23
CA LEU A 125 14.94 -6.81 2.35
C LEU A 125 15.50 -8.14 2.87
N PHE A 126 15.35 -9.22 2.10
CA PHE A 126 15.96 -10.51 2.41
C PHE A 126 17.15 -10.79 1.52
N GLN A 127 18.22 -11.37 2.09
CA GLN A 127 19.35 -11.89 1.32
C GLN A 127 19.23 -13.41 1.17
N CYS A 128 18.94 -13.88 -0.04
CA CYS A 128 18.87 -15.32 -0.32
C CYS A 128 20.21 -15.81 -0.92
N PRO A 129 20.82 -16.89 -0.38
CA PRO A 129 21.95 -17.55 -1.03
C PRO A 129 21.46 -18.33 -2.26
N VAL A 130 21.89 -17.97 -3.47
CA VAL A 130 21.62 -18.78 -4.67
C VAL A 130 22.79 -19.73 -4.90
N THR A 131 22.55 -21.03 -4.76
CA THR A 131 23.50 -22.08 -5.15
C THR A 131 23.24 -22.46 -6.60
N SER A 132 24.13 -22.07 -7.52
CA SER A 132 24.13 -22.59 -8.90
C SER A 132 25.12 -23.74 -9.02
N ARG A 133 24.81 -24.76 -9.84
CA ARG A 133 25.73 -25.90 -10.12
C ARG A 133 27.04 -25.47 -10.80
N LEU A 134 27.15 -24.21 -11.22
CA LEU A 134 28.34 -23.61 -11.84
C LEU A 134 28.80 -22.43 -10.98
N MET A 135 29.53 -22.70 -9.89
CA MET A 135 30.34 -21.77 -9.07
C MET A 135 30.13 -20.25 -9.27
N LYS A 136 28.89 -19.76 -9.15
CA LYS A 136 28.54 -18.34 -9.06
C LYS A 136 27.39 -18.24 -8.07
N VAL A 137 27.70 -17.75 -6.87
CA VAL A 137 26.71 -17.33 -5.89
C VAL A 137 26.16 -16.00 -6.37
N THR A 138 24.95 -16.01 -6.93
CA THR A 138 24.20 -14.76 -7.16
C THR A 138 23.41 -14.42 -5.90
N THR A 139 23.29 -13.13 -5.60
CA THR A 139 22.47 -12.68 -4.47
C THR A 139 21.15 -12.16 -5.02
N LYS A 140 20.03 -12.76 -4.59
CA LYS A 140 18.69 -12.25 -4.86
C LYS A 140 18.16 -11.51 -3.65
N TYR A 141 17.53 -10.37 -3.90
CA TYR A 141 16.87 -9.56 -2.89
C TYR A 141 15.36 -9.59 -3.10
N LEU A 142 14.67 -10.10 -2.09
CA LEU A 142 13.22 -10.23 -2.06
C LEU A 142 12.63 -9.09 -1.25
N LEU A 143 11.56 -8.49 -1.76
CA LEU A 143 10.78 -7.48 -1.07
C LEU A 143 9.42 -8.06 -0.67
N LEU A 144 9.13 -7.98 0.63
CA LEU A 144 7.80 -8.22 1.21
C LEU A 144 7.10 -6.88 1.45
N ILE A 145 5.83 -6.78 1.04
CA ILE A 145 4.93 -5.65 1.33
C ILE A 145 3.88 -6.14 2.34
N ALA A 146 4.04 -5.75 3.61
CA ALA A 146 3.33 -6.37 4.73
C ALA A 146 1.79 -6.28 4.69
N ASN A 147 1.19 -5.35 3.94
CA ASN A 147 -0.27 -5.29 3.81
C ASN A 147 -0.83 -6.38 2.87
N ASN A 148 0.00 -7.05 2.07
CA ASN A 148 -0.35 -8.24 1.29
C ASN A 148 0.77 -9.29 1.44
N PRO A 149 0.79 -10.07 2.53
CA PRO A 149 1.92 -10.94 2.89
C PRO A 149 2.17 -12.10 1.90
N SER A 150 1.28 -12.29 0.93
CA SER A 150 1.38 -13.26 -0.17
C SER A 150 2.18 -12.75 -1.37
N GLU A 151 2.47 -11.45 -1.46
CA GLU A 151 3.06 -10.85 -2.64
C GLU A 151 4.56 -10.56 -2.46
N TYR A 152 5.38 -11.42 -3.06
CA TYR A 152 6.82 -11.27 -3.12
C TYR A 152 7.24 -10.65 -4.45
N ARG A 153 7.98 -9.55 -4.42
CA ARG A 153 8.53 -8.91 -5.64
C ARG A 153 10.06 -8.96 -5.63
N ASN A 154 10.70 -9.03 -6.79
CA ASN A 154 12.14 -8.75 -6.85
C ASN A 154 12.34 -7.26 -6.56
N LEU A 155 13.47 -6.91 -5.92
CA LEU A 155 13.80 -5.51 -5.67
C LEU A 155 13.82 -4.68 -6.97
N SER A 156 14.25 -5.26 -8.09
CA SER A 156 14.22 -4.63 -9.42
C SER A 156 12.82 -4.20 -9.88
N ASP A 157 11.78 -4.90 -9.43
CA ASP A 157 10.42 -4.69 -9.90
C ASP A 157 9.78 -3.49 -9.21
N LEU A 158 10.28 -3.09 -8.03
CA LEU A 158 9.89 -1.85 -7.34
C LEU A 158 10.25 -0.60 -8.16
N PHE A 159 11.22 -0.69 -9.08
CA PHE A 159 11.63 0.41 -9.93
C PHE A 159 10.80 0.54 -11.20
N LEU A 160 10.05 -0.49 -11.61
CA LEU A 160 9.27 -0.45 -12.85
C LEU A 160 8.19 0.64 -12.86
N PRO A 161 7.45 0.91 -11.77
CA PRO A 161 6.54 2.06 -11.72
C PRO A 161 7.29 3.39 -11.83
N VAL A 162 8.43 3.52 -11.14
CA VAL A 162 9.28 4.73 -11.17
C VAL A 162 9.85 4.98 -12.56
N LEU A 163 10.19 3.92 -13.31
CA LEU A 163 10.77 3.99 -14.66
C LEU A 163 9.71 4.19 -15.75
N LYS A 164 8.45 3.80 -15.52
CA LYS A 164 7.35 4.10 -16.44
C LYS A 164 6.97 5.58 -16.42
N ASP A 165 7.19 6.24 -15.29
CA ASP A 165 6.92 7.67 -15.09
C ASP A 165 8.15 8.58 -15.33
N ASP A 166 9.19 8.11 -16.05
CA ASP A 166 10.16 8.99 -16.75
C ASP A 166 9.49 9.79 -17.92
N VAL A 167 8.18 10.01 -17.83
CA VAL A 167 7.38 10.95 -18.61
C VAL A 167 7.03 12.15 -17.71
N ILE A 168 8.05 12.79 -17.15
CA ILE A 168 7.95 14.16 -16.66
C ILE A 168 9.16 14.92 -17.21
N HIS A 169 8.98 15.46 -18.42
CA HIS A 169 9.67 16.66 -18.87
C HIS A 169 9.02 17.89 -18.23
#